data_AF-A0A9P4NYN2-F1
#
_entry.id   AF-A0A9P4NYN2-F1
#
_cell.length_a   1.000
_cell.length_b   1.000
_cell.length_c   1.000
_cell.angle_alpha   90.00
_cell.angle_beta   90.00
_cell.angle_gamma   90.00
#
_symmetry.space_group_name_H-M   'P 1'
#
loop_
_entity.id
_entity.type
_entity.pdbx_description
1 polymer ?
#
loop_
_entity_poly.entity_id
_entity_poly.type
_entity_poly.pdbx_seq_one_letter_code
_entity_poly.pdbx_strand_id
1 'polypeptide(L)'
;MGSAFRFPKSQRFKAGDECDHDWTEESRTDFVDTGTTERSPKGPLYFMVLTCSTGGLQVVWSLIMSNGTPFLITLGLHESLTAAVWIVAPLCGVLIQPYVGILSDNCECPWGRRKPFILIGAAGSVLCMLGLASTKSACLLFANAIHVDIHGPIIRGLALASAILWLIGLNLFIQPLQSGIRALIVDSCVADQQVRASAWASKMTGVGNIIGYFFGFVPLHDFLPFLHITQFSWLCLVASGVLVTTTLLTCACVREKDPRSIPAPASMHLSFSATVKHIVWSVTTMPTVIRRVCHIQFWAWLGWFGYLYYGSTYVGDLYAAPLLARDSHMGSASQARIIEDAIRLGSLASLVFAVFALLTNILIPSFVHRGSCIRESSRASGLFNLPISMNHAWSISHFLFSFCMFSTFYIRTQTAATVLAAFVGISWALTLWVPFAIIGGEVAVRQEKNAKIFEGDIELVEQDQAGVIIGLHNCAISLPQILAALVCGGILWVASKTGSQDGVGWVLRFSGCGGLVAGYLAARIDS
;
A
#
# COMPACT_ATOMS: atom_id res chain seq x y z
N MET A 1 -43.12 6.84 -51.00
CA MET A 1 -43.19 8.26 -50.61
C MET A 1 -42.03 8.48 -49.65
N GLY A 2 -40.86 8.96 -50.11
CA GLY A 2 -40.55 10.37 -50.35
C GLY A 2 -40.29 11.03 -48.99
N SER A 3 -39.07 11.39 -48.59
CA SER A 3 -38.19 12.36 -49.23
C SER A 3 -36.80 12.36 -48.57
N ALA A 4 -35.79 12.68 -49.37
CA ALA A 4 -34.40 12.81 -49.01
C ALA A 4 -34.11 14.14 -48.28
N PHE A 5 -33.19 14.13 -47.31
CA PHE A 5 -32.55 15.34 -46.80
C PHE A 5 -31.06 15.36 -47.16
N ARG A 6 -30.69 16.42 -47.89
CA ARG A 6 -29.37 16.72 -48.45
C ARG A 6 -28.43 17.33 -47.41
N PHE A 7 -27.15 16.99 -47.49
CA PHE A 7 -26.05 17.73 -46.89
C PHE A 7 -25.79 19.06 -47.64
N PRO A 8 -25.40 20.17 -46.97
CA PRO A 8 -24.95 21.38 -47.65
C PRO A 8 -23.49 21.26 -48.11
N LYS A 9 -23.23 21.84 -49.29
CA LYS A 9 -21.95 21.88 -49.98
C LYS A 9 -21.00 22.95 -49.41
N SER A 10 -19.71 22.65 -49.52
CA SER A 10 -18.55 23.54 -49.38
C SER A 10 -18.73 24.90 -50.07
N GLN A 11 -18.51 25.99 -49.34
CA GLN A 11 -18.23 27.31 -49.91
C GLN A 11 -16.74 27.64 -49.75
N ARG A 12 -16.06 27.82 -50.88
CA ARG A 12 -14.79 28.55 -50.99
C ARG A 12 -15.09 30.04 -50.87
N PHE A 13 -14.38 30.76 -50.00
CA PHE A 13 -14.30 32.23 -50.07
C PHE A 13 -12.87 32.68 -50.36
N LYS A 14 -12.78 33.72 -51.18
CA LYS A 14 -11.60 34.30 -51.82
C LYS A 14 -10.86 35.25 -50.87
N ALA A 15 -9.56 35.38 -51.11
CA ALA A 15 -8.71 36.47 -50.64
C ALA A 15 -9.18 37.82 -51.22
N GLY A 16 -9.07 38.88 -50.43
CA GLY A 16 -9.30 40.27 -50.84
C GLY A 16 -9.36 41.24 -49.67
N ASP A 17 -8.36 42.10 -49.63
CA ASP A 17 -8.34 43.50 -49.17
C ASP A 17 -8.00 43.84 -47.71
N GLU A 18 -6.83 44.45 -47.62
CA GLU A 18 -6.25 45.27 -46.57
C GLU A 18 -7.19 46.41 -46.14
N CYS A 19 -7.21 46.70 -44.85
CA CYS A 19 -7.58 48.02 -44.35
C CYS A 19 -6.68 48.33 -43.14
N ASP A 20 -5.74 49.23 -43.37
CA ASP A 20 -4.85 49.83 -42.38
C ASP A 20 -5.66 50.52 -41.28
N HIS A 21 -5.49 50.05 -40.05
CA HIS A 21 -5.71 50.87 -38.87
C HIS A 21 -4.47 50.81 -37.99
N ASP A 22 -3.72 51.91 -38.10
CA ASP A 22 -2.68 52.39 -37.21
C ASP A 22 -3.19 52.32 -35.76
N TRP A 23 -2.64 51.38 -34.99
CA TRP A 23 -2.76 51.34 -33.53
C TRP A 23 -1.39 51.56 -32.94
N THR A 24 -1.28 52.72 -32.32
CA THR A 24 -0.19 53.24 -31.53
C THR A 24 0.44 52.22 -30.59
N GLU A 25 1.75 52.28 -30.56
CA GLU A 25 2.72 51.49 -29.82
C GLU A 25 2.65 51.73 -28.30
N GLU A 26 1.54 51.40 -27.63
CA GLU A 26 1.44 51.49 -26.16
C GLU A 26 0.34 50.58 -25.58
N SER A 27 0.54 49.27 -25.59
CA SER A 27 -0.19 48.27 -24.76
C SER A 27 0.33 46.84 -24.98
N ARG A 28 1.66 46.68 -24.92
CA ARG A 28 2.33 45.37 -25.05
C ARG A 28 2.71 44.80 -23.68
N THR A 29 1.74 44.70 -22.78
CA THR A 29 1.87 43.96 -21.51
C THR A 29 0.55 43.27 -21.18
N ASP A 30 0.14 42.34 -22.04
CA ASP A 30 -0.68 41.20 -21.65
C ASP A 30 -0.19 40.04 -22.50
N PHE A 31 0.94 39.48 -22.08
CA PHE A 31 1.34 38.15 -22.52
C PHE A 31 0.23 37.20 -22.09
N VAL A 32 -0.62 36.84 -23.06
CA VAL A 32 -1.40 35.61 -23.03
C VAL A 32 -0.41 34.48 -22.74
N ASP A 33 -0.45 33.98 -21.52
CA ASP A 33 0.30 32.82 -21.06
C ASP A 33 -0.20 31.62 -21.88
N THR A 34 0.45 31.38 -23.02
CA THR A 34 0.30 30.16 -23.83
C THR A 34 0.82 29.01 -22.99
N GLY A 35 -0.06 28.46 -22.14
CA GLY A 35 0.23 27.52 -21.06
C GLY A 35 0.65 26.12 -21.49
N THR A 36 1.62 26.00 -22.39
CA THR A 36 2.59 24.89 -22.33
C THR A 36 3.51 25.14 -21.14
N THR A 37 2.97 25.08 -19.92
CA THR A 37 3.80 25.10 -18.72
C THR A 37 4.60 23.80 -18.70
N GLU A 38 5.84 23.86 -19.20
CA GLU A 38 6.91 22.97 -18.74
C GLU A 38 6.89 23.04 -17.22
N ARG A 39 6.24 22.07 -16.57
CA ARG A 39 6.15 22.01 -15.12
C ARG A 39 7.58 21.88 -14.60
N SER A 40 8.05 22.95 -13.95
CA SER A 40 9.40 23.01 -13.40
C SER A 40 9.73 21.74 -12.58
N PRO A 41 10.97 21.23 -12.66
CA PRO A 41 11.35 20.02 -11.96
C PRO A 41 11.17 20.21 -10.46
N LYS A 42 10.29 19.39 -9.87
CA LYS A 42 10.00 19.50 -8.43
C LYS A 42 11.23 19.11 -7.61
N GLY A 43 11.43 19.80 -6.48
CA GLY A 43 12.55 19.53 -5.57
C GLY A 43 12.36 18.27 -4.70
N PRO A 44 13.42 17.73 -4.08
CA PRO A 44 13.35 16.55 -3.20
C PRO A 44 12.43 16.75 -2.00
N LEU A 45 12.42 17.95 -1.40
CA LEU A 45 11.55 18.29 -0.28
C LEU A 45 10.06 18.16 -0.65
N TYR A 46 9.69 18.53 -1.88
CA TYR A 46 8.33 18.36 -2.36
C TYR A 46 7.92 16.88 -2.40
N PHE A 47 8.77 16.00 -2.93
CA PHE A 47 8.46 14.57 -2.95
C PHE A 47 8.39 13.98 -1.55
N MET A 48 9.26 14.41 -0.64
CA MET A 48 9.22 13.99 0.75
C MET A 48 7.88 14.36 1.39
N VAL A 49 7.42 15.60 1.25
CA VAL A 49 6.13 16.05 1.81
C VAL A 49 4.93 15.40 1.11
N LEU A 50 5.01 15.19 -0.20
CA LEU A 50 3.99 14.49 -0.98
C LEU A 50 3.81 13.04 -0.51
N THR A 51 4.90 12.38 -0.11
CA THR A 51 4.91 10.95 0.18
C THR A 51 5.00 10.61 1.67
N CYS A 52 5.17 11.59 2.56
CA CYS A 52 5.34 11.33 3.99
C CYS A 52 4.13 10.62 4.63
N SER A 53 2.91 10.89 4.17
CA SER A 53 1.69 10.16 4.55
C SER A 53 1.76 8.65 4.22
N THR A 54 2.51 8.25 3.19
CA THR A 54 2.78 6.82 2.92
C THR A 54 3.58 6.20 4.06
N GLY A 55 4.54 6.94 4.62
CA GLY A 55 5.30 6.50 5.80
C GLY A 55 4.42 6.38 7.04
N GLY A 56 3.54 7.35 7.29
CA GLY A 56 2.60 7.29 8.42
C GLY A 56 1.63 6.11 8.33
N LEU A 57 1.06 5.86 7.14
CA LEU A 57 0.26 4.67 6.89
C LEU A 57 1.06 3.38 7.09
N GLN A 58 2.35 3.37 6.75
CA GLN A 58 3.18 2.18 6.92
C GLN A 58 3.45 1.86 8.40
N VAL A 59 3.52 2.84 9.29
CA VAL A 59 3.60 2.58 10.74
C VAL A 59 2.38 1.78 11.20
N VAL A 60 1.18 2.10 10.69
CA VAL A 60 -0.06 1.35 10.97
C VAL A 60 0.04 -0.08 10.45
N TRP A 61 0.49 -0.28 9.21
CA TRP A 61 0.70 -1.63 8.67
C TRP A 61 1.73 -2.44 9.47
N SER A 62 2.80 -1.80 9.94
CA SER A 62 3.84 -2.43 10.75
C SER A 62 3.30 -2.92 12.10
N LEU A 63 2.48 -2.10 12.76
CA LEU A 63 1.73 -2.47 13.96
C LEU A 63 0.89 -3.73 13.70
N ILE A 64 0.06 -3.70 12.65
CA ILE A 64 -0.86 -4.79 12.31
C ILE A 64 -0.11 -6.08 12.02
N MET A 65 0.92 -6.04 11.16
CA MET A 65 1.67 -7.23 10.74
C MET A 65 2.52 -7.83 11.86
N SER A 66 3.11 -7.00 12.73
CA SER A 66 4.02 -7.49 13.78
C SER A 66 3.32 -7.82 15.09
N ASN A 67 2.25 -7.09 15.44
CA ASN A 67 1.62 -7.16 16.77
C ASN A 67 0.12 -7.50 16.73
N GLY A 68 -0.52 -7.50 15.56
CA GLY A 68 -1.95 -7.81 15.45
C GLY A 68 -2.28 -9.24 15.87
N THR A 69 -1.56 -10.24 15.35
CA THR A 69 -1.81 -11.65 15.67
C THR A 69 -1.55 -11.95 17.15
N PRO A 70 -0.40 -11.58 17.74
CA PRO A 70 -0.17 -11.76 19.17
C PRO A 70 -1.24 -11.10 20.03
N PHE A 71 -1.67 -9.87 19.69
CA PHE A 71 -2.70 -9.16 20.43
C PHE A 71 -4.02 -9.94 20.47
N LEU A 72 -4.51 -10.44 19.33
CA LEU A 72 -5.73 -11.23 19.26
C LEU A 72 -5.63 -12.54 20.05
N ILE A 73 -4.49 -13.22 19.97
CA ILE A 73 -4.23 -14.45 20.75
C ILE A 73 -4.27 -14.12 22.26
N THR A 74 -3.70 -13.00 22.70
CA THR A 74 -3.77 -12.58 24.12
C THR A 74 -5.19 -12.29 24.62
N LEU A 75 -6.13 -12.01 23.70
CA LEU A 75 -7.55 -11.82 24.00
C LEU A 75 -8.35 -13.13 24.01
N GLY A 76 -7.72 -14.26 23.64
CA GLY A 76 -8.34 -15.58 23.61
C GLY A 76 -8.70 -16.09 22.21
N LEU A 77 -8.21 -15.46 21.13
CA LEU A 77 -8.38 -16.00 19.78
C LEU A 77 -7.52 -17.26 19.62
N HIS A 78 -8.15 -18.35 19.18
CA HIS A 78 -7.43 -19.57 18.85
C HIS A 78 -6.54 -19.37 17.61
N GLU A 79 -5.31 -19.89 17.63
CA GLU A 79 -4.31 -19.68 16.56
C GLU A 79 -4.83 -20.08 15.18
N SER A 80 -5.60 -21.17 15.09
CA SER A 80 -6.18 -21.64 13.81
C SER A 80 -7.20 -20.68 13.20
N LEU A 81 -7.74 -19.74 13.97
CA LEU A 81 -8.72 -18.74 13.52
C LEU A 81 -8.07 -17.41 13.11
N THR A 82 -6.77 -17.23 13.39
CA THR A 82 -6.05 -15.99 13.04
C THR A 82 -6.07 -15.73 11.54
N ALA A 83 -5.85 -16.77 10.72
CA ALA A 83 -5.93 -16.68 9.26
C ALA A 83 -7.30 -16.18 8.78
N ALA A 84 -8.40 -16.59 9.43
CA ALA A 84 -9.75 -16.17 9.08
C ALA A 84 -9.99 -14.68 9.36
N VAL A 85 -9.48 -14.18 10.48
CA VAL A 85 -9.56 -12.74 10.81
C VAL A 85 -8.77 -11.91 9.79
N TRP A 86 -7.60 -12.41 9.36
CA TRP A 86 -6.75 -11.70 8.40
C TRP A 86 -7.29 -11.68 6.97
N ILE A 87 -8.30 -12.48 6.63
CA ILE A 87 -9.02 -12.37 5.35
C ILE A 87 -9.77 -11.04 5.24
N VAL A 88 -10.10 -10.38 6.35
CA VAL A 88 -10.79 -9.09 6.34
C VAL A 88 -10.00 -8.02 5.58
N ALA A 89 -8.68 -7.93 5.79
CA ALA A 89 -7.82 -6.95 5.14
C ALA A 89 -7.91 -7.01 3.60
N PRO A 90 -7.65 -8.17 2.95
CA PRO A 90 -7.78 -8.27 1.50
C PRO A 90 -9.24 -8.17 1.02
N LEU A 91 -10.24 -8.59 1.80
CA LEU A 91 -11.64 -8.36 1.43
C LEU A 91 -11.98 -6.86 1.33
N CYS A 92 -11.57 -6.07 2.32
CA CYS A 92 -11.67 -4.61 2.25
C CYS A 92 -10.91 -4.07 1.03
N GLY A 93 -9.72 -4.62 0.75
CA GLY A 93 -8.92 -4.32 -0.44
C GLY A 93 -9.64 -4.49 -1.77
N VAL A 94 -10.36 -5.60 -1.94
CA VAL A 94 -11.08 -5.94 -3.17
C VAL A 94 -12.37 -5.12 -3.31
N LEU A 95 -13.10 -4.92 -2.21
CA LEU A 95 -14.44 -4.33 -2.27
C LEU A 95 -14.43 -2.81 -2.13
N ILE A 96 -13.72 -2.29 -1.13
CA ILE A 96 -13.78 -0.88 -0.76
C ILE A 96 -12.87 -0.04 -1.63
N GLN A 97 -11.67 -0.54 -1.98
CA GLN A 97 -10.69 0.30 -2.67
C GLN A 97 -11.13 0.75 -4.08
N PRO A 98 -11.67 -0.12 -4.96
CA PRO A 98 -12.16 0.32 -6.27
C PRO A 98 -13.35 1.27 -6.15
N TYR A 99 -14.26 1.00 -5.20
CA TYR A 99 -15.42 1.85 -4.94
C TYR A 99 -14.99 3.26 -4.52
N VAL A 100 -14.07 3.36 -3.55
CA VAL A 100 -13.51 4.65 -3.15
C VAL A 100 -12.72 5.31 -4.28
N GLY A 101 -12.02 4.53 -5.11
CA GLY A 101 -11.34 5.04 -6.30
C GLY A 101 -12.30 5.82 -7.20
N ILE A 102 -13.43 5.22 -7.56
CA ILE A 102 -14.49 5.86 -8.36
C ILE A 102 -15.05 7.09 -7.65
N LEU A 103 -15.38 6.99 -6.36
CA LEU A 103 -15.93 8.12 -5.60
C LEU A 103 -14.94 9.30 -5.53
N SER A 104 -13.66 9.02 -5.34
CA SER A 104 -12.62 10.03 -5.30
C SER A 104 -12.36 10.64 -6.67
N ASP A 105 -12.44 9.85 -7.73
CA ASP A 105 -12.37 10.38 -9.10
C ASP A 105 -13.53 11.34 -9.38
N ASN A 106 -14.74 11.11 -8.86
CA ASN A 106 -15.89 11.98 -9.10
C ASN A 106 -16.14 13.05 -8.02
N CYS A 107 -15.16 13.32 -7.15
CA CYS A 107 -15.34 14.24 -6.04
C CYS A 107 -15.21 15.72 -6.46
N GLU A 108 -16.20 16.54 -6.13
CA GLU A 108 -16.25 17.97 -6.47
C GLU A 108 -15.87 18.89 -5.28
N CYS A 109 -15.18 18.36 -4.28
CA CYS A 109 -14.83 19.13 -3.09
C CYS A 109 -13.84 20.28 -3.43
N PRO A 110 -14.05 21.52 -2.94
CA PRO A 110 -13.17 22.65 -3.21
C PRO A 110 -11.73 22.45 -2.71
N TRP A 111 -11.52 21.53 -1.75
CA TRP A 111 -10.19 21.24 -1.19
C TRP A 111 -9.36 20.27 -2.04
N GLY A 112 -9.97 19.71 -3.10
CA GLY A 112 -9.38 18.71 -3.96
C GLY A 112 -10.18 17.41 -4.00
N ARG A 113 -9.87 16.55 -4.98
CA ARG A 113 -10.50 15.26 -5.24
C ARG A 113 -10.04 14.16 -4.28
N ARG A 114 -8.77 14.21 -3.83
CA ARG A 114 -8.16 13.12 -3.04
C ARG A 114 -8.17 13.40 -1.55
N LYS A 115 -7.84 14.64 -1.14
CA LYS A 115 -7.70 15.02 0.27
C LYS A 115 -8.88 14.63 1.17
N PRO A 116 -10.15 14.80 0.77
CA PRO A 116 -11.27 14.42 1.64
C PRO A 116 -11.23 12.94 2.03
N PHE A 117 -10.94 12.05 1.08
CA PHE A 117 -10.85 10.60 1.32
C PHE A 117 -9.63 10.23 2.18
N ILE A 118 -8.50 10.90 1.95
CA ILE A 118 -7.30 10.75 2.76
C ILE A 118 -7.60 11.11 4.23
N LEU A 119 -8.23 12.26 4.48
CA LEU A 119 -8.55 12.73 5.83
C LEU A 119 -9.59 11.86 6.52
N ILE A 120 -10.65 11.45 5.82
CA ILE A 120 -11.68 10.54 6.36
C ILE A 120 -11.06 9.19 6.71
N GLY A 121 -10.24 8.61 5.81
CA GLY A 121 -9.56 7.36 6.06
C GLY A 121 -8.58 7.44 7.24
N ALA A 122 -7.82 8.54 7.35
CA ALA A 122 -6.92 8.77 8.47
C ALA A 122 -7.67 8.92 9.80
N ALA A 123 -8.73 9.74 9.84
CA ALA A 123 -9.53 9.95 11.05
C ALA A 123 -10.20 8.65 11.53
N GLY A 124 -10.79 7.88 10.61
CA GLY A 124 -11.37 6.58 10.93
C GLY A 124 -10.33 5.56 11.40
N SER A 125 -9.16 5.53 10.76
CA SER A 125 -8.05 4.65 11.18
C SER A 125 -7.55 4.99 12.59
N VAL A 126 -7.42 6.29 12.92
CA VAL A 126 -7.06 6.75 14.27
C VAL A 126 -8.11 6.35 15.28
N LEU A 127 -9.39 6.57 14.99
CA LEU A 127 -10.48 6.16 15.87
C LEU A 127 -10.42 4.65 16.16
N CYS A 128 -10.24 3.82 15.14
CA CYS A 128 -10.14 2.38 15.32
C CYS A 128 -8.88 1.96 16.09
N MET A 129 -7.73 2.61 15.87
CA MET A 129 -6.52 2.34 16.66
C MET A 129 -6.67 2.73 18.13
N LEU A 130 -7.34 3.84 18.43
CA LEU A 130 -7.65 4.24 19.81
C LEU A 130 -8.67 3.29 20.45
N GLY A 131 -9.64 2.79 19.69
CA GLY A 131 -10.57 1.73 20.11
C GLY A 131 -9.84 0.41 20.45
N LEU A 132 -8.91 -0.01 19.59
CA LEU A 132 -8.04 -1.16 19.83
C LEU A 132 -7.19 -0.97 21.09
N ALA A 133 -6.55 0.19 21.25
CA ALA A 133 -5.72 0.54 22.40
C ALA A 133 -6.51 0.51 23.72
N SER A 134 -7.78 0.90 23.69
CA SER A 134 -8.64 0.98 24.87
C SER A 134 -9.45 -0.29 25.12
N THR A 135 -9.41 -1.30 24.24
CA THR A 135 -10.30 -2.47 24.30
C THR A 135 -10.27 -3.18 25.67
N LYS A 136 -9.07 -3.50 26.18
CA LYS A 136 -8.94 -4.16 27.49
C LYS A 136 -9.50 -3.26 28.61
N SER A 137 -9.05 -2.01 28.68
CA SER A 137 -9.48 -1.06 29.72
C SER A 137 -10.98 -0.77 29.69
N ALA A 138 -11.57 -0.61 28.51
CA ALA A 138 -12.99 -0.35 28.32
C ALA A 138 -13.85 -1.55 28.77
N CYS A 139 -13.45 -2.77 28.43
CA CYS A 139 -14.14 -3.98 28.87
C CYS A 139 -14.03 -4.19 30.39
N LEU A 140 -12.89 -3.86 31.00
CA LEU A 140 -12.72 -3.91 32.46
C LEU A 140 -13.61 -2.89 33.17
N LEU A 141 -13.68 -1.65 32.67
CA LEU A 141 -14.58 -0.62 33.19
C LEU A 141 -16.04 -1.04 33.07
N PHE A 142 -16.42 -1.61 31.93
CA PHE A 142 -17.76 -2.14 31.71
C PHE A 142 -18.09 -3.27 32.70
N ALA A 143 -17.20 -4.26 32.86
CA ALA A 143 -17.36 -5.37 33.80
C ALA A 143 -17.58 -4.89 35.25
N ASN A 144 -16.78 -3.91 35.67
CA ASN A 144 -16.91 -3.28 36.99
C ASN A 144 -18.26 -2.57 37.15
N ALA A 145 -18.74 -1.88 36.11
CA ALA A 145 -20.02 -1.16 36.15
C ALA A 145 -21.24 -2.10 36.27
N ILE A 146 -21.15 -3.31 35.71
CA ILE A 146 -22.23 -4.32 35.75
C ILE A 146 -22.03 -5.40 36.83
N HIS A 147 -21.00 -5.28 37.66
CA HIS A 147 -20.63 -6.24 38.72
C HIS A 147 -20.48 -7.70 38.23
N VAL A 148 -19.97 -7.89 37.01
CA VAL A 148 -19.68 -9.22 36.45
C VAL A 148 -18.21 -9.56 36.68
N ASP A 149 -17.91 -10.84 36.85
CA ASP A 149 -16.53 -11.33 36.98
C ASP A 149 -15.66 -10.82 35.82
N ILE A 150 -14.67 -10.03 36.19
CA ILE A 150 -13.70 -9.36 35.32
C ILE A 150 -12.88 -10.40 34.54
N HIS A 151 -12.65 -11.57 35.13
CA HIS A 151 -11.91 -12.66 34.50
C HIS A 151 -12.81 -13.70 33.84
N GLY A 152 -14.13 -13.48 33.89
CA GLY A 152 -15.13 -14.39 33.35
C GLY A 152 -15.07 -14.53 31.82
N PRO A 153 -15.60 -15.64 31.29
CA PRO A 153 -15.58 -15.92 29.85
C PRO A 153 -16.36 -14.89 29.02
N ILE A 154 -17.38 -14.27 29.61
CA ILE A 154 -18.22 -13.25 28.96
C ILE A 154 -17.39 -12.00 28.64
N ILE A 155 -16.65 -11.47 29.63
CA ILE A 155 -15.84 -10.25 29.45
C ILE A 155 -14.71 -10.49 28.44
N ARG A 156 -14.08 -11.67 28.48
CA ARG A 156 -13.07 -12.07 27.47
C ARG A 156 -13.68 -12.15 26.07
N GLY A 157 -14.87 -12.75 25.94
CA GLY A 157 -15.61 -12.82 24.68
C GLY A 157 -15.96 -11.44 24.13
N LEU A 158 -16.43 -10.52 24.98
CA LEU A 158 -16.71 -9.13 24.60
C LEU A 158 -15.44 -8.36 24.19
N ALA A 159 -14.34 -8.56 24.91
CA ALA A 159 -13.05 -7.96 24.57
C ALA A 159 -12.52 -8.45 23.22
N LEU A 160 -12.63 -9.76 22.95
CA LEU A 160 -12.26 -10.33 21.66
C LEU A 160 -13.17 -9.81 20.53
N ALA A 161 -14.49 -9.81 20.73
CA ALA A 161 -15.46 -9.35 19.74
C ALA A 161 -15.26 -7.86 19.40
N SER A 162 -15.03 -7.02 20.42
CA SER A 162 -14.75 -5.59 20.22
C SER A 162 -13.41 -5.35 19.52
N ALA A 163 -12.35 -6.09 19.88
CA ALA A 163 -11.07 -6.02 19.17
C ALA A 163 -11.20 -6.39 17.69
N ILE A 164 -11.94 -7.46 17.38
CA ILE A 164 -12.21 -7.86 15.99
C ILE A 164 -13.00 -6.77 15.27
N LEU A 165 -14.03 -6.19 15.89
CA LEU A 165 -14.80 -5.09 15.30
C LEU A 165 -13.94 -3.88 14.96
N TRP A 166 -13.09 -3.43 15.90
CA TRP A 166 -12.17 -2.32 15.65
C TRP A 166 -11.14 -2.65 14.58
N LEU A 167 -10.66 -3.90 14.52
CA LEU A 167 -9.74 -4.35 13.49
C LEU A 167 -10.40 -4.37 12.09
N ILE A 168 -11.66 -4.81 12.00
CA ILE A 168 -12.46 -4.74 10.76
C ILE A 168 -12.59 -3.28 10.33
N GLY A 169 -12.98 -2.39 11.26
CA GLY A 169 -13.09 -0.96 11.01
C GLY A 169 -11.78 -0.33 10.54
N LEU A 170 -10.66 -0.69 11.18
CA LEU A 170 -9.33 -0.21 10.81
C LEU A 170 -8.99 -0.60 9.36
N ASN A 171 -9.20 -1.87 8.99
CA ASN A 171 -8.96 -2.33 7.62
C ASN A 171 -9.89 -1.65 6.60
N LEU A 172 -11.12 -1.31 6.97
CA LEU A 172 -12.03 -0.55 6.12
C LEU A 172 -11.52 0.88 5.87
N PHE A 173 -11.11 1.60 6.91
CA PHE A 173 -10.66 3.00 6.81
C PHE A 173 -9.25 3.17 6.24
N ILE A 174 -8.40 2.14 6.30
CA ILE A 174 -7.12 2.13 5.60
C ILE A 174 -7.31 2.23 4.08
N GLN A 175 -8.39 1.67 3.53
CA GLN A 175 -8.61 1.67 2.08
C GLN A 175 -8.70 3.06 1.45
N PRO A 176 -9.60 3.97 1.88
CA PRO A 176 -9.67 5.33 1.33
C PRO A 176 -8.39 6.13 1.54
N LEU A 177 -7.72 5.94 2.68
CA LEU A 177 -6.43 6.55 2.97
C LEU A 177 -5.35 6.08 1.98
N GLN A 178 -5.20 4.77 1.82
CA GLN A 178 -4.20 4.15 0.97
C GLN A 178 -4.40 4.48 -0.52
N SER A 179 -5.63 4.37 -1.03
CA SER A 179 -5.92 4.72 -2.42
C SER A 179 -5.75 6.20 -2.67
N GLY A 180 -6.21 7.05 -1.74
CA GLY A 180 -6.09 8.50 -1.84
C GLY A 180 -4.64 8.95 -1.91
N ILE A 181 -3.77 8.45 -1.02
CA ILE A 181 -2.34 8.78 -1.03
C ILE A 181 -1.68 8.37 -2.36
N ARG A 182 -1.94 7.14 -2.83
CA ARG A 182 -1.36 6.65 -4.10
C ARG A 182 -1.84 7.44 -5.31
N ALA A 183 -3.13 7.73 -5.39
CA ALA A 183 -3.71 8.53 -6.47
C ALA A 183 -3.19 9.97 -6.43
N LEU A 184 -3.04 10.57 -5.23
CA LEU A 184 -2.47 11.90 -5.06
C LEU A 184 -1.03 12.00 -5.57
N ILE A 185 -0.20 10.96 -5.33
CA ILE A 185 1.17 10.92 -5.86
C ILE A 185 1.16 10.93 -7.39
N VAL A 186 0.29 10.11 -8.01
CA VAL A 186 0.15 10.03 -9.46
C VAL A 186 -0.34 11.36 -10.04
N ASP A 187 -1.44 11.91 -9.52
CA ASP A 187 -2.04 13.15 -10.03
C ASP A 187 -1.11 14.38 -9.83
N SER A 188 -0.24 14.33 -8.83
CA SER A 188 0.70 15.41 -8.54
C SER A 188 1.91 15.41 -9.47
N CYS A 189 2.29 14.30 -10.09
CA CYS A 189 3.57 14.19 -10.80
C CYS A 189 3.41 14.01 -12.32
N VAL A 190 4.31 14.62 -13.08
CA VAL A 190 4.42 14.43 -14.54
C VAL A 190 5.03 13.05 -14.81
N ALA A 191 4.79 12.45 -15.98
CA ALA A 191 5.27 11.10 -16.33
C ALA A 191 6.75 10.87 -16.00
N ASP A 192 7.62 11.82 -16.36
CA ASP A 192 9.07 11.74 -16.13
C ASP A 192 9.44 11.75 -14.64
N GLN A 193 8.59 12.34 -13.80
CA GLN A 193 8.79 12.46 -12.36
C GLN A 193 8.19 11.27 -11.58
N GLN A 194 7.34 10.43 -12.19
CA GLN A 194 6.66 9.33 -11.51
C GLN A 194 7.64 8.32 -10.91
N VAL A 195 8.68 7.94 -11.65
CA VAL A 195 9.71 7.01 -11.15
C VAL A 195 10.37 7.55 -9.88
N ARG A 196 10.65 8.86 -9.84
CA ARG A 196 11.24 9.54 -8.67
C ARG A 196 10.24 9.65 -7.52
N ALA A 197 8.98 9.96 -7.82
CA ALA A 197 7.91 10.05 -6.82
C ALA A 197 7.65 8.70 -6.15
N SER A 198 7.55 7.62 -6.92
CA SER A 198 7.41 6.25 -6.41
C SER A 198 8.64 5.81 -5.60
N ALA A 199 9.85 6.23 -5.99
CA ALA A 199 11.05 5.95 -5.20
C ALA A 199 11.01 6.66 -3.83
N TRP A 200 10.59 7.93 -3.78
CA TRP A 200 10.39 8.65 -2.52
C TRP A 200 9.29 8.03 -1.66
N ALA A 201 8.19 7.58 -2.27
CA ALA A 201 7.14 6.84 -1.56
C ALA A 201 7.69 5.57 -0.92
N SER A 202 8.45 4.77 -1.67
CA SER A 202 9.08 3.55 -1.15
C SER A 202 10.08 3.85 -0.01
N LYS A 203 10.83 4.96 -0.08
CA LYS A 203 11.69 5.41 1.02
C LYS A 203 10.89 5.79 2.27
N MET A 204 9.80 6.55 2.12
CA MET A 204 8.93 6.91 3.25
C MET A 204 8.27 5.67 3.86
N THR A 205 7.88 4.68 3.05
CA THR A 205 7.43 3.36 3.54
C THR A 205 8.52 2.69 4.35
N GLY A 206 9.77 2.67 3.88
CA GLY A 206 10.92 2.14 4.64
C GLY A 206 11.11 2.83 6.00
N VAL A 207 11.03 4.15 6.04
CA VAL A 207 11.10 4.93 7.29
C VAL A 207 9.95 4.55 8.25
N GLY A 208 8.72 4.44 7.74
CA GLY A 208 7.57 4.03 8.53
C GLY A 208 7.71 2.61 9.11
N ASN A 209 8.23 1.67 8.31
CA ASN A 209 8.53 0.30 8.77
C ASN A 209 9.56 0.30 9.92
N ILE A 210 10.65 1.06 9.78
CA ILE A 210 11.67 1.16 10.83
C ILE A 210 11.05 1.70 12.11
N ILE A 211 10.29 2.78 12.03
CA ILE A 211 9.60 3.37 13.20
C ILE A 211 8.68 2.32 13.86
N GLY A 212 7.82 1.66 13.08
CA GLY A 212 6.86 0.70 13.59
C GLY A 212 7.51 -0.52 14.25
N TYR A 213 8.51 -1.13 13.61
CA TYR A 213 9.18 -2.31 14.16
C TYR A 213 10.15 -1.97 15.30
N PHE A 214 10.79 -0.79 15.27
CA PHE A 214 11.63 -0.33 16.38
C PHE A 214 10.81 -0.21 17.66
N PHE A 215 9.67 0.48 17.61
CA PHE A 215 8.80 0.59 18.78
C PHE A 215 8.17 -0.74 19.18
N GLY A 216 7.95 -1.68 18.25
CA GLY A 216 7.54 -3.04 18.56
C GLY A 216 8.59 -3.85 19.34
N PHE A 217 9.87 -3.60 19.08
CA PHE A 217 11.00 -4.28 19.73
C PHE A 217 11.32 -3.74 21.14
N VAL A 218 11.19 -2.41 21.32
CA VAL A 218 11.50 -1.73 22.57
C VAL A 218 10.35 -1.90 23.58
N PRO A 219 10.60 -2.35 24.82
CA PRO A 219 9.56 -2.47 25.85
C PRO A 219 9.13 -1.09 26.36
N LEU A 220 8.27 -0.41 25.61
CA LEU A 220 7.82 0.95 25.90
C LEU A 220 7.08 1.08 27.24
N HIS A 221 6.46 0.00 27.71
CA HIS A 221 5.71 0.00 28.97
C HIS A 221 6.62 0.24 30.20
N ASP A 222 7.91 -0.09 30.10
CA ASP A 222 8.91 0.13 31.15
C ASP A 222 9.30 1.61 31.30
N PHE A 223 9.14 2.43 30.24
CA PHE A 223 9.57 3.83 30.25
C PHE A 223 8.62 4.74 31.02
N LEU A 224 7.31 4.40 31.05
CA LEU A 224 6.29 5.20 31.73
C LEU A 224 5.35 4.29 32.54
N PRO A 225 5.87 3.62 33.59
CA PRO A 225 5.12 2.61 34.35
C PRO A 225 3.89 3.19 35.07
N PHE A 226 3.89 4.49 35.36
CA PHE A 226 2.78 5.18 36.01
C PHE A 226 1.50 5.26 35.17
N LEU A 227 1.59 5.10 33.84
CA LEU A 227 0.42 5.20 32.96
C LEU A 227 -0.41 3.91 32.92
N HIS A 228 0.11 2.77 33.39
CA HIS A 228 -0.57 1.46 33.33
C HIS A 228 -1.14 1.09 31.93
N ILE A 229 -0.46 1.55 30.86
CA ILE A 229 -0.86 1.31 29.47
C ILE A 229 -0.12 0.07 28.93
N THR A 230 -0.83 -0.81 28.23
CA THR A 230 -0.21 -2.00 27.62
C THR A 230 0.73 -1.62 26.46
N GLN A 231 1.72 -2.47 26.16
CA GLN A 231 2.63 -2.24 25.01
C GLN A 231 1.87 -2.03 23.69
N PHE A 232 0.85 -2.85 23.43
CA PHE A 232 0.04 -2.70 22.21
C PHE A 232 -0.68 -1.35 22.14
N SER A 233 -1.27 -0.90 23.25
CA SER A 233 -1.92 0.42 23.34
C SER A 233 -0.95 1.55 23.05
N TRP A 234 0.28 1.47 23.54
CA TRP A 234 1.35 2.43 23.21
C TRP A 234 1.68 2.47 21.73
N LEU A 235 1.81 1.31 21.09
CA LEU A 235 2.06 1.22 19.65
C LEU A 235 0.94 1.86 18.84
N CYS A 236 -0.33 1.66 19.25
CA CYS A 236 -1.48 2.31 18.63
C CYS A 236 -1.44 3.85 18.77
N LEU A 237 -1.00 4.37 19.93
CA LEU A 237 -0.87 5.81 20.16
C LEU A 237 0.22 6.42 19.27
N VAL A 238 1.39 5.78 19.20
CA VAL A 238 2.50 6.22 18.33
C VAL A 238 2.07 6.17 16.86
N ALA A 239 1.49 5.07 16.41
CA ALA A 239 1.00 4.93 15.04
C ALA A 239 -0.04 5.99 14.69
N SER A 240 -0.97 6.30 15.61
CA SER A 240 -1.96 7.37 15.44
C SER A 240 -1.30 8.75 15.32
N GLY A 241 -0.35 9.07 16.19
CA GLY A 241 0.35 10.36 16.17
C GLY A 241 1.16 10.57 14.88
N VAL A 242 1.90 9.55 14.44
CA VAL A 242 2.66 9.61 13.18
C VAL A 242 1.72 9.69 11.98
N LEU A 243 0.62 8.95 11.96
CA LEU A 243 -0.36 9.01 10.87
C LEU A 243 -1.01 10.40 10.76
N VAL A 244 -1.47 10.97 11.88
CA VAL A 244 -2.09 12.31 11.90
C VAL A 244 -1.11 13.36 11.40
N THR A 245 0.09 13.39 11.97
CA THR A 245 1.10 14.41 11.63
C THR A 245 1.49 14.35 10.15
N THR A 246 1.81 13.16 9.64
CA THR A 246 2.20 12.99 8.23
C THR A 246 1.04 13.29 7.27
N THR A 247 -0.18 12.86 7.59
CA THR A 247 -1.35 13.09 6.73
C THR A 247 -1.72 14.57 6.67
N LEU A 248 -1.76 15.25 7.82
CA LEU A 248 -2.03 16.68 7.89
C LEU A 248 -0.94 17.48 7.15
N LEU A 249 0.33 17.09 7.29
CA LEU A 249 1.44 17.71 6.58
C LEU A 249 1.28 17.58 5.06
N THR A 250 0.99 16.37 4.54
CA THR A 250 0.72 16.17 3.11
C THR A 250 -0.47 17.00 2.65
N CYS A 251 -1.61 16.94 3.36
CA CYS A 251 -2.83 17.66 2.95
C CYS A 251 -2.70 19.18 3.02
N ALA A 252 -1.91 19.72 3.96
CA ALA A 252 -1.69 21.16 4.08
C ALA A 252 -0.72 21.69 3.01
N CYS A 253 0.37 20.97 2.74
CA CYS A 253 1.43 21.46 1.86
C CYS A 253 1.23 21.11 0.37
N VAL A 254 0.59 20.00 0.04
CA VAL A 254 0.33 19.60 -1.35
C VAL A 254 -0.94 20.28 -1.82
N ARG A 255 -0.85 21.19 -2.80
CA ARG A 255 -2.04 21.81 -3.40
C ARG A 255 -2.60 20.93 -4.52
N GLU A 256 -3.88 20.62 -4.45
CA GLU A 256 -4.64 20.02 -5.55
C GLU A 256 -5.33 21.13 -6.35
N LYS A 257 -5.56 20.90 -7.66
CA LYS A 257 -6.39 21.79 -8.48
C LYS A 257 -7.86 21.67 -8.04
N ASP A 258 -8.59 22.77 -8.02
CA ASP A 258 -10.04 22.75 -7.72
C ASP A 258 -10.76 21.93 -8.81
N PRO A 259 -11.40 20.80 -8.48
CA PRO A 259 -12.08 19.96 -9.47
C PRO A 259 -13.20 20.70 -10.21
N ARG A 260 -13.80 21.73 -9.59
CA ARG A 260 -14.89 22.52 -10.18
C ARG A 260 -14.42 23.48 -11.28
N SER A 261 -13.10 23.67 -11.42
CA SER A 261 -12.51 24.48 -12.49
C SER A 261 -12.39 23.74 -13.82
N ILE A 262 -12.66 22.44 -13.84
CA ILE A 262 -12.65 21.58 -15.02
C ILE A 262 -14.10 21.25 -15.35
N PRO A 263 -14.53 21.26 -16.63
CA PRO A 263 -15.88 20.85 -17.01
C PRO A 263 -16.18 19.46 -16.45
N ALA A 264 -17.20 19.37 -15.58
CA ALA A 264 -17.57 18.12 -14.95
C ALA A 264 -18.09 17.15 -16.02
N PRO A 265 -17.61 15.89 -16.08
CA PRO A 265 -18.41 14.85 -16.72
C PRO A 265 -19.75 14.78 -16.00
N ALA A 266 -20.85 14.59 -16.74
CA ALA A 266 -22.21 14.61 -16.21
C ALA A 266 -22.29 13.84 -14.88
N SER A 267 -22.75 14.53 -13.82
CA SER A 267 -22.78 14.03 -12.45
C SER A 267 -23.45 12.65 -12.38
N MET A 268 -22.62 11.61 -12.36
CA MET A 268 -23.14 10.24 -12.32
C MET A 268 -23.52 9.95 -10.87
N HIS A 269 -24.81 10.00 -10.56
CA HIS A 269 -25.35 9.29 -9.41
C HIS A 269 -25.06 7.79 -9.62
N LEU A 270 -23.90 7.35 -9.15
CA LEU A 270 -23.43 5.99 -9.34
C LEU A 270 -24.28 5.04 -8.50
N SER A 271 -25.28 4.44 -9.12
CA SER A 271 -25.90 3.23 -8.60
C SER A 271 -24.85 2.13 -8.43
N PHE A 272 -25.04 1.22 -7.47
CA PHE A 272 -24.15 0.07 -7.27
C PHE A 272 -23.95 -0.73 -8.57
N SER A 273 -25.01 -0.90 -9.38
CA SER A 273 -24.91 -1.58 -10.69
C SER A 273 -24.04 -0.82 -11.68
N ALA A 274 -24.12 0.52 -11.70
CA ALA A 274 -23.28 1.36 -12.56
C ALA A 274 -21.81 1.27 -12.15
N THR A 275 -21.54 1.26 -10.85
CA THR A 275 -20.19 1.07 -10.29
C THR A 275 -19.59 -0.27 -10.74
N VAL A 276 -20.33 -1.37 -10.61
CA VAL A 276 -19.86 -2.70 -11.04
C VAL A 276 -19.62 -2.72 -12.56
N LYS A 277 -20.53 -2.16 -13.37
CA LYS A 277 -20.34 -2.06 -14.83
C LYS A 277 -19.08 -1.26 -15.18
N HIS A 278 -18.84 -0.15 -14.49
CA HIS A 278 -17.66 0.69 -14.69
C HIS A 278 -16.36 -0.04 -14.34
N ILE A 279 -16.33 -0.80 -13.23
CA ILE A 279 -15.19 -1.65 -12.85
C ILE A 279 -14.92 -2.70 -13.92
N VAL A 280 -15.97 -3.43 -14.37
CA VAL A 280 -15.83 -4.47 -15.40
C VAL A 280 -15.32 -3.87 -16.71
N TRP A 281 -15.87 -2.74 -17.13
CA TRP A 281 -15.41 -2.03 -18.31
C TRP A 281 -13.94 -1.59 -18.17
N SER A 282 -13.56 -1.00 -17.03
CA SER A 282 -12.18 -0.57 -16.77
C SER A 282 -11.18 -1.73 -16.79
N VAL A 283 -11.58 -2.92 -16.34
CA VAL A 283 -10.74 -4.13 -16.40
C VAL A 283 -10.53 -4.58 -17.85
N THR A 284 -11.56 -4.52 -18.69
CA THR A 284 -11.47 -4.98 -20.09
C THR A 284 -10.75 -3.99 -20.99
N THR A 285 -10.87 -2.68 -20.72
CA THR A 285 -10.20 -1.62 -21.49
C THR A 285 -8.80 -1.26 -20.98
N MET A 286 -8.37 -1.82 -19.83
CA MET A 286 -7.07 -1.54 -19.22
C MET A 286 -5.89 -1.77 -20.19
N PRO A 287 -4.91 -0.86 -20.22
CA PRO A 287 -3.68 -0.99 -21.00
C PRO A 287 -2.95 -2.31 -20.75
N THR A 288 -2.31 -2.84 -21.79
CA THR A 288 -1.58 -4.12 -21.75
C THR A 288 -0.44 -4.10 -20.72
N VAL A 289 0.28 -2.98 -20.59
CA VAL A 289 1.36 -2.82 -19.61
C VAL A 289 0.82 -2.94 -18.18
N ILE A 290 -0.24 -2.20 -17.83
CA ILE A 290 -0.86 -2.24 -16.51
C ILE A 290 -1.43 -3.64 -16.22
N ARG A 291 -2.08 -4.26 -17.21
CA ARG A 291 -2.59 -5.64 -17.10
C ARG A 291 -1.48 -6.65 -16.81
N ARG A 292 -0.33 -6.54 -17.48
CA ARG A 292 0.85 -7.39 -17.21
C ARG A 292 1.38 -7.18 -15.79
N VAL A 293 1.50 -5.93 -15.33
CA VAL A 293 1.89 -5.62 -13.93
C VAL A 293 0.92 -6.23 -12.93
N CYS A 294 -0.39 -6.09 -13.15
CA CYS A 294 -1.41 -6.71 -12.29
C CYS A 294 -1.30 -8.24 -12.24
N HIS A 295 -1.02 -8.89 -13.37
CA HIS A 295 -0.83 -10.35 -13.39
C HIS A 295 0.41 -10.79 -12.60
N ILE A 296 1.54 -10.06 -12.72
CA ILE A 296 2.74 -10.33 -11.91
C ILE A 296 2.44 -10.13 -10.42
N GLN A 297 1.73 -9.04 -10.09
CA GLN A 297 1.38 -8.70 -8.71
C GLN A 297 0.43 -9.72 -8.08
N PHE A 298 -0.45 -10.34 -8.87
CA PHE A 298 -1.28 -11.44 -8.39
C PHE A 298 -0.45 -12.58 -7.80
N TRP A 299 0.53 -13.07 -8.56
CA TRP A 299 1.41 -14.15 -8.10
C TRP A 299 2.39 -13.71 -7.02
N ALA A 300 2.90 -12.48 -7.11
CA ALA A 300 3.79 -11.93 -6.10
C ALA A 300 3.11 -11.85 -4.74
N TRP A 301 1.88 -11.33 -4.68
CA TRP A 301 1.15 -11.15 -3.42
C TRP A 301 0.51 -12.42 -2.88
N LEU A 302 0.29 -13.44 -3.73
CA LEU A 302 0.07 -14.81 -3.27
C LEU A 302 1.26 -15.30 -2.41
N GLY A 303 2.48 -14.99 -2.86
CA GLY A 303 3.71 -15.31 -2.13
C GLY A 303 3.93 -14.46 -0.89
N TRP A 304 3.84 -13.12 -1.02
CA TRP A 304 4.13 -12.20 0.08
C TRP A 304 3.24 -12.40 1.32
N PHE A 305 2.00 -12.88 1.15
CA PHE A 305 1.07 -13.10 2.26
C PHE A 305 1.68 -13.94 3.38
N GLY A 306 2.23 -15.11 3.08
CA GLY A 306 2.79 -16.00 4.12
C GLY A 306 3.95 -15.35 4.88
N TYR A 307 4.84 -14.62 4.20
CA TYR A 307 5.94 -13.93 4.87
C TYR A 307 5.48 -12.72 5.70
N LEU A 308 4.58 -11.88 5.16
CA LEU A 308 4.16 -10.65 5.85
C LEU A 308 3.38 -10.92 7.14
N TYR A 309 2.61 -12.01 7.20
CA TYR A 309 1.80 -12.36 8.36
C TYR A 309 2.45 -13.39 9.30
N TYR A 310 3.35 -14.24 8.81
CA TYR A 310 3.97 -15.31 9.61
C TYR A 310 5.50 -15.24 9.69
N GLY A 311 6.17 -14.29 9.03
CA GLY A 311 7.63 -14.19 9.01
C GLY A 311 8.23 -13.87 10.38
N SER A 312 7.63 -12.93 11.12
CA SER A 312 8.05 -12.62 12.51
C SER A 312 7.74 -13.78 13.46
N THR A 313 6.59 -14.44 13.28
CA THR A 313 6.22 -15.65 14.03
C THR A 313 7.21 -16.78 13.79
N TYR A 314 7.62 -17.04 12.55
CA TYR A 314 8.63 -18.04 12.22
C TYR A 314 9.94 -17.85 12.99
N VAL A 315 10.41 -16.60 13.07
CA VAL A 315 11.62 -16.24 13.81
C VAL A 315 11.40 -16.48 15.32
N GLY A 316 10.25 -16.07 15.85
CA GLY A 316 9.88 -16.26 17.25
C GLY A 316 9.77 -17.74 17.64
N ASP A 317 9.14 -18.56 16.79
CA ASP A 317 8.95 -20.00 17.02
C ASP A 317 10.29 -20.75 17.07
N LEU A 318 11.24 -20.38 16.22
CA LEU A 318 12.61 -20.93 16.25
C LEU A 318 13.34 -20.65 17.57
N TYR A 319 12.93 -19.62 18.31
CA TYR A 319 13.42 -19.32 19.66
C TYR A 319 12.59 -20.03 20.75
N ALA A 320 11.26 -19.88 20.71
CA ALA A 320 10.37 -20.32 21.77
C ALA A 320 10.18 -21.84 21.81
N ALA A 321 9.94 -22.49 20.67
CA ALA A 321 9.60 -23.91 20.60
C ALA A 321 10.61 -24.83 21.32
N PRO A 322 11.95 -24.70 21.12
CA PRO A 322 12.91 -25.57 21.82
C PRO A 322 12.96 -25.29 23.33
N LEU A 323 12.67 -24.07 23.79
CA LEU A 323 12.66 -23.73 25.21
C LEU A 323 11.41 -24.24 25.91
N LEU A 324 10.25 -24.12 25.26
CA LEU A 324 8.97 -24.62 25.76
C LEU A 324 8.93 -26.15 25.78
N ALA A 325 9.59 -26.81 24.82
CA ALA A 325 9.68 -28.27 24.78
C ALA A 325 10.62 -28.88 25.84
N ARG A 326 11.56 -28.09 26.40
CA ARG A 326 12.53 -28.56 27.41
C ARG A 326 11.89 -28.80 28.78
N ASP A 327 10.86 -28.04 29.13
CA ASP A 327 10.19 -28.15 30.42
C ASP A 327 8.67 -28.00 30.25
N SER A 328 7.98 -29.15 30.15
CA SER A 328 6.52 -29.22 30.05
C SER A 328 5.79 -28.83 31.33
N HIS A 329 6.49 -28.68 32.46
CA HIS A 329 5.94 -28.26 33.75
C HIS A 329 6.28 -26.82 34.11
N MET A 330 6.83 -26.07 33.16
CA MET A 330 7.18 -24.67 33.35
C MET A 330 5.98 -23.84 33.80
N GLY A 331 6.14 -23.07 34.89
CA GLY A 331 5.10 -22.19 35.39
C GLY A 331 4.62 -21.18 34.36
N SER A 332 3.33 -20.83 34.40
CA SER A 332 2.68 -19.94 33.42
C SER A 332 3.39 -18.58 33.26
N ALA A 333 3.97 -18.05 34.33
CA ALA A 333 4.73 -16.80 34.30
C ALA A 333 6.04 -16.90 33.49
N SER A 334 6.72 -18.06 33.53
CA SER A 334 7.95 -18.28 32.76
C SER A 334 7.65 -18.51 31.29
N GLN A 335 6.57 -19.24 30.98
CA GLN A 335 6.10 -19.42 29.60
C GLN A 335 5.74 -18.07 28.96
N ALA A 336 5.04 -17.21 29.68
CA ALA A 336 4.69 -15.86 29.21
C ALA A 336 5.93 -15.03 28.83
N ARG A 337 7.00 -15.10 29.62
CA ARG A 337 8.27 -14.39 29.33
C ARG A 337 8.93 -14.90 28.06
N ILE A 338 8.96 -16.22 27.84
CA ILE A 338 9.54 -16.81 26.62
C ILE A 338 8.77 -16.34 25.38
N ILE A 339 7.43 -16.33 25.46
CA ILE A 339 6.57 -15.86 24.37
C ILE A 339 6.80 -14.36 24.11
N GLU A 340 6.92 -13.55 25.16
CA GLU A 340 7.22 -12.13 25.03
C GLU A 340 8.58 -11.90 24.35
N ASP A 341 9.62 -12.61 24.77
CA ASP A 341 10.94 -12.55 24.14
C ASP A 341 10.89 -13.00 22.67
N ALA A 342 10.12 -14.04 22.34
CA ALA A 342 9.93 -14.49 20.97
C ALA A 342 9.28 -13.42 20.08
N ILE A 343 8.27 -12.71 20.59
CA ILE A 343 7.61 -11.59 19.89
C ILE A 343 8.62 -10.45 19.65
N ARG A 344 9.47 -10.15 20.64
CA ARG A 344 10.51 -9.12 20.51
C ARG A 344 11.56 -9.52 19.47
N LEU A 345 12.02 -10.77 19.47
CA LEU A 345 12.99 -11.27 18.49
C LEU A 345 12.40 -11.32 17.07
N GLY A 346 11.11 -11.64 16.93
CA GLY A 346 10.39 -11.49 15.67
C GLY A 346 10.33 -10.04 15.19
N SER A 347 10.07 -9.09 16.10
CA SER A 347 10.08 -7.65 15.79
C SER A 347 11.47 -7.15 15.40
N LEU A 348 12.53 -7.67 16.02
CA LEU A 348 13.92 -7.41 15.63
C LEU A 348 14.20 -7.88 14.20
N ALA A 349 13.73 -9.07 13.81
CA ALA A 349 13.88 -9.54 12.43
C ALA A 349 13.12 -8.66 11.43
N SER A 350 11.92 -8.22 11.77
CA SER A 350 11.16 -7.23 10.97
C SER A 350 11.90 -5.89 10.86
N LEU A 351 12.57 -5.45 11.91
CA LEU A 351 13.40 -4.24 11.90
C LEU A 351 14.61 -4.40 10.95
N VAL A 352 15.32 -5.54 11.01
CA VAL A 352 16.42 -5.85 10.08
C VAL A 352 15.93 -5.88 8.64
N PHE A 353 14.78 -6.53 8.38
CA PHE A 353 14.09 -6.51 7.09
C PHE A 353 13.83 -5.08 6.60
N ALA A 354 13.30 -4.21 7.46
CA ALA A 354 12.99 -2.82 7.13
C ALA A 354 14.23 -1.97 6.84
N VAL A 355 15.31 -2.15 7.60
CA VAL A 355 16.59 -1.47 7.38
C VAL A 355 17.16 -1.84 6.02
N PHE A 356 17.22 -3.13 5.69
CA PHE A 356 17.72 -3.56 4.39
C PHE A 356 16.82 -3.13 3.24
N ALA A 357 15.49 -3.10 3.43
CA ALA A 357 14.58 -2.54 2.44
C ALA A 357 14.83 -1.04 2.20
N LEU A 358 15.03 -0.24 3.24
CA LEU A 358 15.32 1.19 3.10
C LEU A 358 16.68 1.44 2.44
N LEU A 359 17.72 0.72 2.86
CA LEU A 359 19.05 0.79 2.22
C LEU A 359 18.94 0.47 0.73
N THR A 360 18.19 -0.58 0.39
CA THR A 360 17.94 -0.98 -0.99
C THR A 360 17.20 0.11 -1.76
N ASN A 361 16.16 0.74 -1.20
CA ASN A 361 15.43 1.85 -1.82
C ASN A 361 16.26 3.13 -2.01
N ILE A 362 17.30 3.33 -1.20
CA ILE A 362 18.25 4.45 -1.35
C ILE A 362 19.24 4.16 -2.47
N LEU A 363 19.73 2.92 -2.54
CA LEU A 363 20.81 2.50 -3.43
C LEU A 363 20.33 2.10 -4.83
N ILE A 364 19.33 1.21 -4.93
CA ILE A 364 18.91 0.60 -6.21
C ILE A 364 18.57 1.62 -7.31
N PRO A 365 17.86 2.73 -7.05
CA PRO A 365 17.51 3.66 -8.12
C PRO A 365 18.70 4.28 -8.85
N SER A 366 19.91 4.28 -8.25
CA SER A 366 21.13 4.73 -8.95
C SER A 366 21.79 3.65 -9.80
N PHE A 367 21.46 2.37 -9.60
CA PHE A 367 22.03 1.23 -10.33
C PHE A 367 21.12 0.74 -11.46
N VAL A 368 19.83 1.01 -11.41
CA VAL A 368 18.87 0.54 -12.42
C VAL A 368 18.81 1.54 -13.58
N HIS A 369 19.22 1.08 -14.76
CA HIS A 369 19.17 1.90 -15.97
C HIS A 369 17.71 2.10 -16.41
N ARG A 370 17.37 3.34 -16.82
CA ARG A 370 16.06 3.71 -17.36
C ARG A 370 15.89 3.05 -18.73
N GLY A 371 15.43 1.79 -18.76
CA GLY A 371 15.08 1.09 -19.99
C GLY A 371 13.86 1.73 -20.67
N SER A 372 14.08 2.36 -21.80
CA SER A 372 13.22 2.54 -22.99
C SER A 372 11.78 3.05 -22.91
N CYS A 373 11.15 3.31 -21.77
CA CYS A 373 9.77 3.85 -21.77
C CYS A 373 9.69 5.37 -21.92
N ILE A 374 10.78 6.10 -21.66
CA ILE A 374 10.83 7.57 -21.77
C ILE A 374 12.19 7.97 -22.34
N ARG A 375 12.17 8.51 -23.57
CA ARG A 375 13.36 8.92 -24.33
C ARG A 375 13.91 10.23 -23.75
N GLU A 376 14.68 10.15 -22.67
CA GLU A 376 15.36 11.31 -22.11
C GLU A 376 16.88 11.22 -22.31
N SER A 377 17.39 12.18 -23.08
CA SER A 377 18.80 12.48 -23.29
C SER A 377 19.38 13.16 -22.06
N SER A 378 19.85 12.42 -21.05
CA SER A 378 20.76 12.98 -20.06
C SER A 378 21.75 11.95 -19.54
N ARG A 379 23.00 12.10 -19.98
CA ARG A 379 24.18 11.39 -19.49
C ARG A 379 24.47 11.83 -18.05
N ALA A 380 23.94 11.12 -17.06
CA ALA A 380 24.52 11.12 -15.73
C ALA A 380 25.50 9.94 -15.62
N SER A 381 26.80 10.25 -15.71
CA SER A 381 27.90 9.30 -15.57
C SER A 381 28.12 8.93 -14.10
N GLY A 382 27.48 7.85 -13.64
CA GLY A 382 27.79 7.20 -12.37
C GLY A 382 28.83 6.07 -12.54
N LEU A 383 29.76 5.95 -11.59
CA LEU A 383 30.91 5.03 -11.61
C LEU A 383 30.54 3.53 -11.51
N PHE A 384 29.26 3.21 -11.30
CA PHE A 384 28.74 1.84 -11.17
C PHE A 384 27.49 1.62 -12.03
N ASN A 385 27.59 1.84 -13.34
CA ASN A 385 26.52 1.51 -14.28
C ASN A 385 26.49 0.00 -14.55
N LEU A 386 25.86 -0.79 -13.67
CA LEU A 386 25.41 -2.13 -14.01
C LEU A 386 24.19 -1.97 -14.95
N PRO A 387 24.19 -2.53 -16.17
CA PRO A 387 23.13 -2.32 -17.15
C PRO A 387 21.92 -3.23 -16.88
N ILE A 388 21.34 -3.16 -15.68
CA ILE A 388 20.15 -3.95 -15.32
C ILE A 388 18.91 -3.09 -15.56
N SER A 389 18.04 -3.52 -16.48
CA SER A 389 16.71 -2.92 -16.68
C SER A 389 15.84 -3.10 -15.43
N MET A 390 14.94 -2.15 -15.17
CA MET A 390 14.01 -2.17 -14.03
C MET A 390 13.21 -3.48 -13.95
N ASN A 391 12.84 -4.05 -15.09
CA ASN A 391 12.09 -5.30 -15.18
C ASN A 391 12.94 -6.51 -14.76
N HIS A 392 14.21 -6.54 -15.16
CA HIS A 392 15.15 -7.59 -14.74
C HIS A 392 15.48 -7.48 -13.25
N ALA A 393 15.67 -6.26 -12.73
CA ALA A 393 15.87 -6.05 -11.29
C ALA A 393 14.66 -6.57 -10.49
N TRP A 394 13.45 -6.24 -10.93
CA TRP A 394 12.22 -6.71 -10.31
C TRP A 394 12.08 -8.25 -10.38
N SER A 395 12.38 -8.86 -11.52
CA SER A 395 12.40 -10.32 -11.68
C SER A 395 13.39 -11.01 -10.75
N ILE A 396 14.64 -10.54 -10.70
CA ILE A 396 15.69 -11.06 -9.81
C ILE A 396 15.24 -10.96 -8.35
N SER A 397 14.55 -9.89 -7.98
CA SER A 397 14.03 -9.70 -6.62
C SER A 397 13.01 -10.76 -6.22
N HIS A 398 12.15 -11.19 -7.15
CA HIS A 398 11.18 -12.25 -6.90
C HIS A 398 11.85 -13.63 -6.80
N PHE A 399 12.87 -13.90 -7.61
CA PHE A 399 13.67 -15.11 -7.47
C PHE A 399 14.46 -15.15 -6.15
N LEU A 400 15.02 -14.02 -5.72
CA LEU A 400 15.65 -13.89 -4.41
C LEU A 400 14.66 -14.18 -3.28
N PHE A 401 13.44 -13.64 -3.36
CA PHE A 401 12.38 -13.92 -2.40
C PHE A 401 12.06 -15.42 -2.34
N SER A 402 11.86 -16.06 -3.49
CA SER A 402 11.60 -17.51 -3.55
C SER A 402 12.74 -18.35 -3.00
N PHE A 403 13.98 -18.01 -3.34
CA PHE A 403 15.15 -18.67 -2.78
C PHE A 403 15.17 -18.56 -1.25
N CYS A 404 14.91 -17.37 -0.71
CA CYS A 404 14.80 -17.17 0.72
C CYS A 404 13.71 -18.06 1.33
N MET A 405 12.52 -18.08 0.74
CA MET A 405 11.39 -18.90 1.20
C MET A 405 11.70 -20.40 1.21
N PHE A 406 12.37 -20.93 0.18
CA PHE A 406 12.77 -22.34 0.14
C PHE A 406 13.96 -22.65 1.06
N SER A 407 14.83 -21.69 1.34
CA SER A 407 15.96 -21.90 2.28
C SER A 407 15.52 -22.25 3.71
N THR A 408 14.25 -21.97 4.06
CA THR A 408 13.63 -22.36 5.35
C THR A 408 13.56 -23.87 5.58
N PHE A 409 13.86 -24.72 4.58
CA PHE A 409 14.12 -26.15 4.80
C PHE A 409 15.34 -26.40 5.69
N TYR A 410 16.33 -25.51 5.66
CA TYR A 410 17.64 -25.68 6.29
C TYR A 410 17.84 -24.77 7.51
N ILE A 411 17.02 -23.74 7.68
CA ILE A 411 17.13 -22.79 8.80
C ILE A 411 16.59 -23.43 10.08
N ARG A 412 17.42 -23.47 11.11
CA ARG A 412 17.11 -24.05 12.43
C ARG A 412 17.30 -23.09 13.60
N THR A 413 17.84 -21.89 13.34
CA THR A 413 18.16 -20.92 14.38
C THR A 413 17.49 -19.59 14.09
N GLN A 414 17.09 -18.90 15.16
CA GLN A 414 16.51 -17.56 15.08
C GLN A 414 17.47 -16.57 14.38
N THR A 415 18.77 -16.62 14.65
CA THR A 415 19.76 -15.76 13.99
C THR A 415 19.81 -15.95 12.47
N ALA A 416 19.79 -17.19 11.99
CA ALA A 416 19.76 -17.47 10.56
C ALA A 416 18.46 -16.97 9.91
N ALA A 417 17.32 -17.09 10.60
CA ALA A 417 16.05 -16.54 10.15
C ALA A 417 16.04 -14.99 10.14
N THR A 418 16.74 -14.32 11.08
CA THR A 418 16.93 -12.87 11.06
C THR A 418 17.79 -12.42 9.87
N VAL A 419 18.84 -13.17 9.53
CA VAL A 419 19.65 -12.91 8.32
C VAL A 419 18.81 -13.11 7.05
N LEU A 420 17.96 -14.14 7.01
CA LEU A 420 17.00 -14.34 5.92
C LEU A 420 16.11 -13.11 5.73
N ALA A 421 15.59 -12.55 6.82
CA ALA A 421 14.73 -11.36 6.79
C ALA A 421 15.43 -10.15 6.14
N ALA A 422 16.75 -9.99 6.32
CA ALA A 422 17.53 -8.95 5.64
C ALA A 422 17.48 -9.09 4.12
N PHE A 423 17.67 -10.30 3.58
CA PHE A 423 17.61 -10.56 2.14
C PHE A 423 16.19 -10.37 1.58
N VAL A 424 15.17 -10.80 2.32
CA VAL A 424 13.77 -10.56 1.95
C VAL A 424 13.45 -9.06 1.91
N GLY A 425 14.11 -8.24 2.74
CA GLY A 425 14.03 -6.78 2.69
C GLY A 425 14.45 -6.17 1.35
N ILE A 426 15.45 -6.76 0.69
CA ILE A 426 15.89 -6.34 -0.65
C ILE A 426 14.77 -6.57 -1.68
N SER A 427 14.12 -7.73 -1.64
CA SER A 427 12.98 -8.05 -2.50
C SER A 427 11.77 -7.16 -2.26
N TRP A 428 11.55 -6.77 -0.99
CA TRP A 428 10.46 -5.88 -0.60
C TRP A 428 10.60 -4.48 -1.20
N ALA A 429 11.82 -3.93 -1.19
CA ALA A 429 12.12 -2.61 -1.75
C ALA A 429 11.69 -2.49 -3.22
N LEU A 430 12.02 -3.49 -4.04
CA LEU A 430 11.64 -3.53 -5.46
C LEU A 430 10.14 -3.76 -5.65
N THR A 431 9.52 -4.60 -4.82
CA THR A 431 8.06 -4.84 -4.83
C THR A 431 7.26 -3.57 -4.55
N LEU A 432 7.76 -2.70 -3.66
CA LEU A 432 7.11 -1.43 -3.33
C LEU A 432 7.39 -0.29 -4.29
N TRP A 433 8.40 -0.42 -5.16
CA TRP A 433 8.81 0.66 -6.05
C TRP A 433 8.42 0.42 -7.50
N VAL A 434 8.87 -0.68 -8.11
CA VAL A 434 8.79 -0.91 -9.56
C VAL A 434 7.36 -0.90 -10.09
N PRO A 435 6.40 -1.62 -9.49
CA PRO A 435 5.03 -1.69 -10.03
C PRO A 435 4.34 -0.33 -10.02
N PHE A 436 4.53 0.44 -8.95
CA PHE A 436 3.94 1.77 -8.83
C PHE A 436 4.62 2.78 -9.77
N ALA A 437 5.92 2.63 -10.02
CA ALA A 437 6.63 3.46 -11.00
C ALA A 437 6.10 3.21 -12.43
N ILE A 438 5.88 1.95 -12.81
CA ILE A 438 5.33 1.58 -14.12
C ILE A 438 3.89 2.08 -14.26
N ILE A 439 3.01 1.77 -13.30
CA ILE A 439 1.61 2.17 -13.36
C ILE A 439 1.48 3.69 -13.32
N GLY A 440 2.19 4.37 -12.40
CA GLY A 440 2.15 5.82 -12.28
C GLY A 440 2.62 6.52 -13.55
N GLY A 441 3.71 6.06 -14.15
CA GLY A 441 4.21 6.56 -15.44
C GLY A 441 3.19 6.39 -16.56
N GLU A 442 2.62 5.19 -16.70
CA GLU A 442 1.68 4.85 -17.76
C GLU A 442 0.32 5.58 -17.64
N VAL A 443 -0.10 5.89 -16.40
CA VAL A 443 -1.28 6.74 -16.13
C VAL A 443 -0.97 8.20 -16.45
N ALA A 444 0.16 8.73 -15.98
CA ALA A 444 0.55 10.12 -16.21
C ALA A 444 0.73 10.45 -17.69
N VAL A 445 1.37 9.56 -18.48
CA VAL A 445 1.51 9.73 -19.94
C VAL A 445 0.15 9.82 -20.63
N ARG A 446 -0.85 9.05 -20.19
CA ARG A 446 -2.19 9.15 -20.78
C ARG A 446 -2.91 10.42 -20.38
N GLN A 447 -2.82 10.82 -19.11
CA GLN A 447 -3.37 12.09 -18.64
C GLN A 447 -2.81 13.27 -19.45
N GLU A 448 -1.51 13.26 -19.76
CA GLU A 448 -0.87 14.26 -20.63
C GLU A 448 -1.36 14.22 -22.07
N LYS A 449 -1.49 13.02 -22.66
CA LYS A 449 -2.02 12.86 -24.02
C LYS A 449 -3.46 13.37 -24.14
N ASN A 450 -4.32 13.03 -23.18
CA ASN A 450 -5.72 13.45 -23.17
C ASN A 450 -5.84 14.97 -22.96
N ALA A 451 -4.98 15.56 -22.13
CA ALA A 451 -4.94 17.01 -21.95
C ALA A 451 -4.57 17.77 -23.24
N LYS A 452 -3.66 17.23 -24.07
CA LYS A 452 -3.28 17.84 -25.36
C LYS A 452 -4.38 17.72 -26.43
N ILE A 453 -5.17 16.65 -26.40
CA ILE A 453 -6.30 16.47 -27.34
C ILE A 453 -7.39 17.54 -27.07
N PHE A 454 -7.57 17.95 -25.81
CA PHE A 454 -8.56 18.96 -25.42
C PHE A 454 -8.30 20.36 -26.00
N GLU A 455 -7.07 20.71 -26.35
CA GLU A 455 -6.74 22.00 -26.98
C GLU A 455 -7.19 22.09 -28.47
N GLY A 456 -7.76 21.02 -29.06
CA GLY A 456 -7.98 20.90 -30.52
C GLY A 456 -9.40 20.57 -31.03
N ASP A 457 -10.46 20.87 -30.27
CA ASP A 457 -11.90 20.63 -30.58
C ASP A 457 -12.45 19.17 -30.49
N ILE A 458 -13.67 19.12 -29.92
CA ILE A 458 -14.64 18.03 -29.68
C ILE A 458 -14.57 17.31 -28.31
N GLU A 459 -15.71 17.45 -27.61
CA GLU A 459 -16.07 17.00 -26.26
C GLU A 459 -16.07 15.48 -26.03
N LEU A 460 -15.94 15.13 -24.75
CA LEU A 460 -16.11 13.82 -24.10
C LEU A 460 -14.97 12.81 -24.31
N VAL A 461 -13.83 13.05 -23.66
CA VAL A 461 -12.89 11.98 -23.29
C VAL A 461 -12.87 11.87 -21.76
N GLU A 462 -13.24 10.70 -21.25
CA GLU A 462 -13.14 10.35 -19.82
C GLU A 462 -11.74 10.70 -19.30
N GLN A 463 -11.68 11.57 -18.30
CA GLN A 463 -10.44 11.82 -17.58
C GLN A 463 -9.98 10.50 -16.96
N ASP A 464 -8.77 10.04 -17.32
CA ASP A 464 -8.27 8.74 -16.87
C ASP A 464 -8.30 8.66 -15.34
N GLN A 465 -9.06 7.67 -14.87
CA GLN A 465 -9.44 7.47 -13.49
C GLN A 465 -8.28 6.83 -12.72
N ALA A 466 -7.29 7.65 -12.35
CA ALA A 466 -6.15 7.22 -11.55
C ALA A 466 -6.60 6.50 -10.26
N GLY A 467 -7.70 6.95 -9.63
CA GLY A 467 -8.31 6.28 -8.49
C GLY A 467 -8.77 4.86 -8.84
N VAL A 468 -9.50 4.68 -9.94
CA VAL A 468 -9.94 3.36 -10.42
C VAL A 468 -8.79 2.46 -10.81
N ILE A 469 -7.80 2.93 -11.56
CA ILE A 469 -6.65 2.12 -11.98
C ILE A 469 -5.87 1.64 -10.74
N ILE A 470 -5.65 2.52 -9.76
CA ILE A 470 -5.02 2.15 -8.49
C ILE A 470 -5.89 1.19 -7.67
N GLY A 471 -7.22 1.34 -7.72
CA GLY A 471 -8.18 0.41 -7.12
C GLY A 471 -8.11 -0.99 -7.74
N LEU A 472 -8.09 -1.08 -9.07
CA LEU A 472 -7.97 -2.34 -9.81
C LEU A 472 -6.62 -3.01 -9.59
N HIS A 473 -5.54 -2.23 -9.56
CA HIS A 473 -4.24 -2.73 -9.18
C HIS A 473 -4.26 -3.35 -7.77
N ASN A 474 -4.96 -2.73 -6.82
CA ASN A 474 -5.11 -3.29 -5.48
C ASN A 474 -5.97 -4.57 -5.45
N CYS A 475 -6.96 -4.71 -6.32
CA CYS A 475 -7.67 -6.00 -6.48
C CYS A 475 -6.71 -7.11 -6.89
N ALA A 476 -5.79 -6.83 -7.82
CA ALA A 476 -4.76 -7.79 -8.23
C ALA A 476 -3.80 -8.15 -7.07
N ILE A 477 -3.60 -7.25 -6.11
CA ILE A 477 -2.83 -7.48 -4.89
C ILE A 477 -3.63 -8.26 -3.83
N SER A 478 -4.93 -7.95 -3.67
CA SER A 478 -5.73 -8.40 -2.53
C SER A 478 -6.45 -9.74 -2.78
N LEU A 479 -6.95 -9.98 -3.99
CA LEU A 479 -7.55 -11.25 -4.39
C LEU A 479 -6.66 -12.48 -4.10
N PRO A 480 -5.37 -12.52 -4.49
CA PRO A 480 -4.54 -13.67 -4.23
C PRO A 480 -4.28 -13.87 -2.73
N GLN A 481 -4.34 -12.82 -1.90
CA GLN A 481 -4.14 -12.95 -0.46
C GLN A 481 -5.30 -13.71 0.21
N ILE A 482 -6.53 -13.61 -0.30
CA ILE A 482 -7.66 -14.43 0.17
C ILE A 482 -7.35 -15.91 -0.07
N LEU A 483 -6.88 -16.25 -1.28
CA LEU A 483 -6.46 -17.61 -1.61
C LEU A 483 -5.29 -18.07 -0.75
N ALA A 484 -4.27 -17.21 -0.57
CA ALA A 484 -3.12 -17.51 0.28
C ALA A 484 -3.55 -17.77 1.73
N ALA A 485 -4.46 -16.96 2.29
CA ALA A 485 -4.96 -17.14 3.65
C ALA A 485 -5.63 -18.49 3.85
N LEU A 486 -6.47 -18.93 2.90
CA LEU A 486 -7.12 -20.24 2.94
C LEU A 486 -6.09 -21.38 2.86
N VAL A 487 -5.10 -21.27 1.97
CA VAL A 487 -4.04 -22.29 1.84
C VAL A 487 -3.16 -22.33 3.08
N CYS A 488 -2.74 -21.18 3.62
CA CYS A 488 -1.96 -21.10 4.85
C CYS A 488 -2.72 -21.69 6.04
N GLY A 489 -4.00 -21.36 6.17
CA GLY A 489 -4.89 -21.95 7.19
C GLY A 489 -4.99 -23.47 7.06
N GLY A 490 -5.10 -23.99 5.83
CA GLY A 490 -5.07 -25.42 5.56
C GLY A 490 -3.74 -26.09 5.95
N ILE A 491 -2.60 -25.46 5.62
CA ILE A 491 -1.26 -25.94 6.00
C ILE A 491 -1.12 -26.02 7.53
N LEU A 492 -1.50 -24.95 8.23
CA LEU A 492 -1.43 -24.89 9.69
C LEU A 492 -2.38 -25.91 10.35
N TRP A 493 -3.57 -26.10 9.78
CA TRP A 493 -4.51 -27.12 10.25
C TRP A 493 -3.93 -28.53 10.11
N VAL A 494 -3.35 -28.87 8.95
CA VAL A 494 -2.68 -30.17 8.74
C VAL A 494 -1.49 -30.33 9.68
N ALA A 495 -0.68 -29.28 9.87
CA ALA A 495 0.44 -29.30 10.80
C ALA A 495 -0.02 -29.58 12.24
N SER A 496 -1.10 -28.92 12.69
CA SER A 496 -1.68 -29.16 14.01
C SER A 496 -2.19 -30.59 14.18
N LYS A 497 -2.81 -31.18 13.15
CA LYS A 497 -3.33 -32.56 13.18
C LYS A 497 -2.23 -33.62 13.15
N THR A 498 -1.10 -33.31 12.51
CA THR A 498 0.05 -34.22 12.40
C THR A 498 1.04 -34.05 13.54
N GLY A 499 0.83 -33.08 14.45
CA GLY A 499 1.77 -32.74 15.51
C GLY A 499 3.07 -32.10 15.00
N SER A 500 3.08 -31.62 13.76
CA SER A 500 4.25 -30.98 13.16
C SER A 500 4.46 -29.59 13.76
N GLN A 501 5.65 -29.36 14.33
CA GLN A 501 6.07 -28.08 14.87
C GLN A 501 6.54 -27.09 13.78
N ASP A 502 6.59 -27.53 12.51
CA ASP A 502 7.12 -26.75 11.37
C ASP A 502 5.99 -26.21 10.46
N GLY A 503 4.80 -25.99 11.02
CA GLY A 503 3.64 -25.50 10.26
C GLY A 503 3.91 -24.16 9.58
N VAL A 504 4.51 -23.21 10.32
CA VAL A 504 4.87 -21.90 9.78
C VAL A 504 5.97 -22.01 8.71
N GLY A 505 6.95 -22.90 8.87
CA GLY A 505 7.96 -23.13 7.84
C GLY A 505 7.36 -23.63 6.52
N TRP A 506 6.35 -24.50 6.57
CA TRP A 506 5.61 -24.93 5.37
C TRP A 506 4.83 -23.80 4.71
N VAL A 507 4.24 -22.88 5.49
CA VAL A 507 3.61 -21.66 4.97
C VAL A 507 4.62 -20.83 4.18
N LEU A 508 5.83 -20.61 4.73
CA LEU A 508 6.87 -19.86 4.04
C LEU A 508 7.34 -20.56 2.75
N ARG A 509 7.46 -21.89 2.75
CA ARG A 509 7.85 -22.64 1.54
C ARG A 509 6.80 -22.52 0.43
N PHE A 510 5.51 -22.59 0.80
CA PHE A 510 4.42 -22.32 -0.14
C PHE A 510 4.49 -20.90 -0.72
N SER A 511 4.81 -19.91 0.11
CA SER A 511 5.04 -18.52 -0.34
C SER A 511 6.11 -18.42 -1.44
N GLY A 512 7.13 -19.27 -1.42
CA GLY A 512 8.18 -19.33 -2.43
C GLY A 512 7.65 -19.64 -3.84
N CYS A 513 6.58 -20.42 -3.96
CA CYS A 513 5.97 -20.77 -5.26
C CYS A 513 5.40 -19.54 -5.98
N GLY A 514 4.70 -18.66 -5.25
CA GLY A 514 4.14 -17.42 -5.82
C GLY A 514 5.25 -16.49 -6.36
N GLY A 515 6.36 -16.37 -5.62
CA GLY A 515 7.53 -15.60 -6.06
C GLY A 515 8.18 -16.14 -7.34
N LEU A 516 8.23 -17.47 -7.55
CA LEU A 516 8.85 -18.05 -8.73
C LEU A 516 8.06 -17.69 -9.99
N VAL A 517 6.73 -17.81 -9.92
CA VAL A 517 5.84 -17.45 -11.02
C VAL A 517 5.92 -15.96 -11.30
N ALA A 518 5.91 -15.12 -10.25
CA ALA A 518 6.06 -13.67 -10.40
C ALA A 518 7.40 -13.28 -11.05
N GLY A 519 8.52 -13.90 -10.63
CA GLY A 519 9.84 -13.65 -11.20
C GLY A 519 9.92 -14.01 -12.68
N TYR A 520 9.35 -15.16 -13.07
CA TYR A 520 9.26 -15.59 -14.46
C TYR A 520 8.43 -14.61 -15.32
N LEU A 521 7.28 -14.16 -14.82
CA LEU A 521 6.42 -13.23 -15.53
C LEU A 521 7.06 -11.83 -15.65
N ALA A 522 7.73 -11.34 -14.59
CA ALA A 522 8.41 -10.05 -14.59
C ALA A 522 9.55 -9.98 -15.60
N ALA A 523 10.26 -11.09 -15.84
CA ALA A 523 11.31 -11.17 -16.86
C ALA A 523 10.78 -10.98 -18.30
N ARG A 524 9.47 -11.14 -18.51
CA ARG A 524 8.81 -11.13 -19.82
C ARG A 524 7.85 -9.97 -20.03
N ILE A 525 7.92 -8.95 -19.19
CA ILE A 525 6.98 -7.83 -19.26
C ILE A 525 7.13 -6.99 -20.55
N ASP A 526 8.31 -6.97 -21.17
CA ASP A 526 8.60 -6.26 -22.42
C ASP A 526 8.49 -7.14 -23.68
N SER A 527 8.43 -8.47 -23.52
CA SER A 527 8.17 -9.43 -24.60
C SER A 527 6.68 -9.58 -24.88
#